data_AF-A0A511J457-F1
#
_entry.id   AF-A0A511J457-F1
#
_cell.length_a   1.000
_cell.length_b   1.000
_cell.length_c   1.000
_cell.angle_alpha   90.00
_cell.angle_beta   90.00
_cell.angle_gamma   90.00
#
_symmetry.space_group_name_H-M   'P 1'
#
loop_
_entity.id
_entity.type
_entity.pdbx_description
1 polymer ?
#
loop_
_entity_poly.entity_id
_entity_poly.type
_entity_poly.pdbx_seq_one_letter_code
_entity_poly.pdbx_strand_id
1 'polypeptide(L)'
;MSKKFKASKSRKKLLQVFMAAGVLATPLINTGVISADTITPNVVSSATNYTSPKVDPYYVGVSGTMKGTATPGSTVYISKTSDFKESKKTVRTNYSTGAFSISASYFYSWNVQPGDTIYVRCGDASGTTFSQTTMVKANYQKPIITRAVLNGNTGAVLYNDDITGSAYPNSNIFVSTSENFNDYITVSANKYGTFNVTPTDLHKLSRYKEECKIYMKSADTFTSNLMSLTSSMSVIPDNNN
;
A
#
# COMPACT_ATOMS: atom_id res chain seq x y z
N MET A 1 51.63 48.36 9.01
CA MET A 1 51.25 49.29 10.10
C MET A 1 49.81 49.04 10.49
N SER A 2 49.58 48.72 11.77
CA SER A 2 48.29 48.26 12.33
C SER A 2 47.37 49.44 12.69
N LYS A 3 46.07 49.32 12.40
CA LYS A 3 45.02 50.13 13.04
C LYS A 3 44.19 49.23 13.96
N LYS A 4 44.17 49.62 15.24
CA LYS A 4 43.44 49.01 16.35
C LYS A 4 41.93 49.11 16.15
N PHE A 5 41.19 48.06 16.54
CA PHE A 5 39.77 48.18 16.91
C PHE A 5 39.59 47.94 18.41
N LYS A 6 38.97 48.92 19.09
CA LYS A 6 38.64 48.96 20.51
C LYS A 6 37.50 47.97 20.81
N ALA A 7 37.69 47.06 21.76
CA ALA A 7 36.61 46.29 22.36
C ALA A 7 35.84 47.15 23.38
N SER A 8 34.51 47.23 23.24
CA SER A 8 33.65 48.07 24.07
C SER A 8 33.37 47.46 25.45
N LYS A 9 33.15 48.34 26.43
CA LYS A 9 32.96 48.10 27.88
C LYS A 9 31.80 47.14 28.26
N SER A 10 31.03 46.59 27.32
CA SER A 10 29.83 45.78 27.62
C SER A 10 30.14 44.32 28.00
N ARG A 11 31.25 43.74 27.51
CA ARG A 11 31.59 42.33 27.77
C ARG A 11 32.06 42.04 29.20
N LYS A 12 32.55 43.05 29.93
CA LYS A 12 33.01 42.87 31.32
C LYS A 12 31.87 42.88 32.35
N LYS A 13 30.70 43.44 32.03
CA LYS A 13 29.54 43.45 32.95
C LYS A 13 28.74 42.15 32.93
N LEU A 14 28.65 41.47 31.79
CA LEU A 14 27.87 40.22 31.69
C LEU A 14 28.52 39.07 32.48
N LEU A 15 29.85 39.02 32.51
CA LEU A 15 30.60 37.95 33.19
C LEU A 15 30.54 38.05 34.73
N GLN A 16 30.26 39.24 35.29
CA GLN A 16 30.09 39.43 36.73
C GLN A 16 28.69 39.04 37.23
N VAL A 17 27.67 39.02 36.36
CA VAL A 17 26.31 38.62 36.75
C VAL A 17 26.19 37.08 36.87
N PHE A 18 26.97 36.33 36.08
CA PHE A 18 26.91 34.86 36.09
C PHE A 18 27.64 34.19 37.25
N MET A 19 28.43 34.93 38.05
CA MET A 19 29.16 34.35 39.20
C MET A 19 28.47 34.54 40.56
N ALA A 20 27.30 35.18 40.63
CA ALA A 20 26.68 35.55 41.91
C ALA A 20 25.41 34.76 42.29
N ALA A 21 24.96 33.79 41.50
CA ALA A 21 23.73 33.04 41.81
C ALA A 21 23.97 31.54 41.76
N GLY A 22 24.67 31.03 42.77
CA GLY A 22 24.66 29.62 43.11
C GLY A 22 23.39 29.25 43.87
N VAL A 23 22.72 28.21 43.36
CA VAL A 23 21.88 27.23 44.07
C VAL A 23 20.51 27.72 44.61
N LEU A 24 19.41 27.14 44.10
CA LEU A 24 18.52 26.20 44.83
C LEU A 24 17.22 25.88 44.07
N ALA A 25 17.04 24.57 43.85
CA ALA A 25 15.83 23.76 44.06
C ALA A 25 14.56 23.88 43.16
N THR A 26 14.18 22.67 42.70
CA THR A 26 12.89 22.07 42.30
C THR A 26 12.28 22.33 40.91
N PRO A 27 11.63 21.29 40.31
CA PRO A 27 11.31 21.27 38.88
C PRO A 27 9.94 21.88 38.62
N LEU A 28 9.89 22.90 37.77
CA LEU A 28 8.65 23.34 37.16
C LEU A 28 8.43 22.51 35.89
N ILE A 29 7.34 21.73 35.89
CA ILE A 29 6.78 21.12 34.70
C ILE A 29 6.53 22.24 33.68
N ASN A 30 7.22 22.21 32.54
CA ASN A 30 6.93 23.11 31.44
C ASN A 30 6.67 22.31 30.16
N THR A 31 5.40 22.22 29.82
CA THR A 31 4.89 21.97 28.48
C THR A 31 5.52 22.98 27.51
N GLY A 32 6.27 22.50 26.51
CA GLY A 32 6.68 23.38 25.44
C GLY A 32 7.74 22.81 24.51
N VAL A 33 7.32 22.65 23.26
CA VAL A 33 8.14 22.62 22.05
C VAL A 33 8.88 21.30 21.78
N ILE A 34 8.17 20.42 21.06
CA ILE A 34 8.82 19.41 20.21
C ILE A 34 9.51 20.19 19.10
N SER A 35 10.82 20.40 19.21
CA SER A 35 11.65 20.91 18.12
C SER A 35 12.47 19.76 17.54
N ALA A 36 12.64 19.84 16.23
CA ALA A 36 13.07 18.77 15.36
C ALA A 36 14.45 18.20 15.70
N ASP A 37 14.58 16.92 15.38
CA ASP A 37 15.80 16.27 14.94
C ASP A 37 16.94 16.20 15.96
N THR A 38 16.81 15.22 16.85
CA THR A 38 17.98 14.44 17.24
C THR A 38 17.58 12.99 17.15
N ILE A 39 17.78 12.37 15.98
CA ILE A 39 17.75 10.92 15.86
C ILE A 39 18.85 10.38 16.76
N THR A 40 18.50 9.94 17.96
CA THR A 40 19.35 9.04 18.72
C THR A 40 19.44 7.74 17.89
N PRO A 41 20.62 7.33 17.38
CA PRO A 41 20.71 6.18 16.48
C PRO A 41 20.39 4.83 17.17
N ASN A 42 20.16 4.84 18.49
CA ASN A 42 20.20 3.65 19.33
C ASN A 42 18.91 3.35 20.12
N VAL A 43 17.74 3.85 19.71
CA VAL A 43 16.50 3.18 20.14
C VAL A 43 16.26 1.98 19.21
N VAL A 44 17.10 0.96 19.39
CA VAL A 44 16.72 -0.40 19.02
C VAL A 44 15.61 -0.75 19.99
N SER A 45 14.36 -0.87 19.52
CA SER A 45 13.34 -1.49 20.36
C SER A 45 13.81 -2.92 20.60
N SER A 46 14.38 -3.16 21.77
CA SER A 46 14.69 -4.48 22.31
C SER A 46 13.39 -5.14 22.75
N ALA A 47 12.38 -5.13 21.87
CA ALA A 47 11.23 -5.99 22.00
C ALA A 47 11.74 -7.39 21.68
N THR A 48 12.22 -8.11 22.70
CA THR A 48 12.53 -9.54 22.59
C THR A 48 11.26 -10.36 22.28
N ASN A 49 10.08 -9.76 22.43
CA ASN A 49 8.78 -10.34 22.13
C ASN A 49 8.13 -9.61 20.94
N TYR A 50 8.52 -9.96 19.72
CA TYR A 50 7.84 -9.48 18.52
C TYR A 50 6.49 -10.19 18.34
N THR A 51 5.45 -9.43 18.04
CA THR A 51 4.12 -9.95 17.69
C THR A 51 4.07 -10.32 16.21
N SER A 52 3.31 -11.36 15.86
CA SER A 52 3.13 -11.77 14.45
C SER A 52 2.52 -10.60 13.66
N PRO A 53 3.03 -10.29 12.45
CA PRO A 53 2.47 -9.22 11.63
C PRO A 53 1.01 -9.48 11.27
N LYS A 54 0.17 -8.45 11.31
CA LYS A 54 -1.16 -8.49 10.68
C LYS A 54 -1.02 -7.86 9.30
N VAL A 55 -1.26 -8.66 8.26
CA VAL A 55 -1.02 -8.26 6.88
C VAL A 55 -2.34 -8.21 6.12
N ASP A 56 -2.58 -7.14 5.38
CA ASP A 56 -3.75 -7.00 4.51
C ASP A 56 -3.66 -7.99 3.34
N PRO A 57 -4.80 -8.35 2.71
CA PRO A 57 -4.79 -9.17 1.50
C PRO A 57 -3.89 -8.57 0.42
N TYR A 58 -3.04 -9.41 -0.16
CA TYR A 58 -2.15 -9.02 -1.24
C TYR A 58 -2.76 -9.38 -2.59
N TYR A 59 -2.67 -8.47 -3.57
CA TYR A 59 -3.16 -8.67 -4.94
C TYR A 59 -1.97 -8.50 -5.89
N VAL A 60 -1.78 -9.47 -6.78
CA VAL A 60 -0.70 -9.40 -7.78
C VAL A 60 -0.92 -8.20 -8.72
N GLY A 61 0.15 -7.53 -9.15
CA GLY A 61 0.07 -6.40 -10.10
C GLY A 61 0.92 -5.17 -9.77
N VAL A 62 1.02 -4.24 -10.73
CA VAL A 62 2.14 -3.26 -10.91
C VAL A 62 2.21 -2.15 -9.88
N SER A 63 1.16 -2.04 -9.08
CA SER A 63 1.06 -1.10 -7.97
C SER A 63 0.67 -1.77 -6.66
N GLY A 64 0.70 -3.11 -6.58
CA GLY A 64 0.33 -3.86 -5.40
C GLY A 64 1.40 -3.71 -4.30
N THR A 65 1.21 -2.76 -3.39
CA THR A 65 1.97 -2.74 -2.13
C THR A 65 1.35 -3.71 -1.15
N MET A 66 2.14 -4.49 -0.45
CA MET A 66 1.67 -5.25 0.70
C MET A 66 1.69 -4.34 1.93
N LYS A 67 0.56 -4.21 2.61
CA LYS A 67 0.41 -3.33 3.78
C LYS A 67 0.02 -4.14 5.01
N GLY A 68 0.24 -3.55 6.17
CA GLY A 68 -0.14 -4.16 7.42
C GLY A 68 0.43 -3.44 8.62
N THR A 69 0.38 -4.12 9.75
CA THR A 69 0.93 -3.68 11.03
C THR A 69 1.77 -4.79 11.66
N ALA A 70 2.85 -4.42 12.33
CA ALA A 70 3.64 -5.34 13.15
C ALA A 70 4.14 -4.59 14.39
N THR A 71 4.99 -5.21 15.21
CA THR A 71 5.57 -4.54 16.38
C THR A 71 6.22 -3.19 15.99
N PRO A 72 5.91 -2.07 16.68
CA PRO A 72 6.48 -0.77 16.34
C PRO A 72 8.01 -0.72 16.38
N GLY A 73 8.62 -0.08 15.38
CA GLY A 73 10.07 0.03 15.23
C GLY A 73 10.81 -1.25 14.80
N SER A 74 10.10 -2.37 14.65
CA SER A 74 10.67 -3.63 14.17
C SER A 74 10.96 -3.59 12.67
N THR A 75 11.80 -4.51 12.21
CA THR A 75 12.08 -4.71 10.78
C THR A 75 11.19 -5.80 10.23
N VAL A 76 10.58 -5.56 9.06
CA VAL A 76 9.77 -6.56 8.36
C VAL A 76 10.63 -7.36 7.40
N TYR A 77 10.42 -8.68 7.42
CA TYR A 77 11.06 -9.65 6.55
C TYR A 77 9.99 -10.41 5.78
N ILE A 78 10.20 -10.57 4.48
CA ILE A 78 9.35 -11.40 3.62
C ILE A 78 10.15 -12.56 3.05
N SER A 79 9.48 -13.66 2.76
CA SER A 79 10.06 -14.83 2.09
C SER A 79 9.03 -15.50 1.19
N LYS A 80 9.49 -16.18 0.15
CA LYS A 80 8.71 -17.16 -0.61
C LYS A 80 8.67 -18.54 0.02
N THR A 81 9.66 -18.86 0.84
CA THR A 81 9.79 -20.15 1.51
C THR A 81 9.48 -20.02 2.98
N SER A 82 8.85 -21.04 3.55
CA SER A 82 8.47 -21.09 4.98
C SER A 82 9.69 -21.07 5.91
N ASP A 83 10.85 -21.54 5.43
CA ASP A 83 12.11 -21.56 6.18
C ASP A 83 12.90 -20.24 6.11
N PHE A 84 12.40 -19.24 5.37
CA PHE A 84 13.04 -17.92 5.20
C PHE A 84 14.45 -17.95 4.59
N LYS A 85 14.86 -19.03 3.91
CA LYS A 85 16.15 -19.08 3.18
C LYS A 85 16.23 -18.04 2.06
N GLU A 86 15.12 -17.79 1.38
CA GLU A 86 15.00 -16.77 0.34
C GLU A 86 14.36 -15.48 0.88
N SER A 87 14.76 -15.05 2.08
CA SER A 87 14.18 -13.88 2.71
C SER A 87 14.78 -12.56 2.22
N LYS A 88 13.96 -11.52 2.25
CA LYS A 88 14.37 -10.13 2.02
C LYS A 88 13.98 -9.28 3.22
N LYS A 89 14.95 -8.53 3.73
CA LYS A 89 14.73 -7.40 4.64
C LYS A 89 14.10 -6.27 3.84
N THR A 90 12.92 -5.79 4.24
CA THR A 90 12.17 -4.83 3.43
C THR A 90 12.20 -3.44 4.04
N VAL A 91 11.41 -3.24 5.10
CA VAL A 91 11.13 -1.93 5.67
C VAL A 91 11.15 -1.99 7.19
N ARG A 92 11.43 -0.85 7.82
CA ARG A 92 11.18 -0.67 9.24
C ARG A 92 9.75 -0.20 9.44
N THR A 93 9.03 -0.76 10.41
CA THR A 93 7.68 -0.34 10.73
C THR A 93 7.67 1.04 11.39
N ASN A 94 6.56 1.76 11.29
CA ASN A 94 6.37 3.01 12.00
C ASN A 94 6.58 2.80 13.52
N TYR A 95 7.35 3.67 14.16
CA TYR A 95 7.73 3.55 15.58
C TYR A 95 6.58 3.73 16.56
N SER A 96 5.49 4.38 16.15
CA SER A 96 4.32 4.63 17.02
C SER A 96 3.17 3.69 16.70
N THR A 97 2.91 3.42 15.41
CA THR A 97 1.74 2.65 14.97
C THR A 97 2.06 1.23 14.53
N GLY A 98 3.32 0.91 14.25
CA GLY A 98 3.70 -0.38 13.68
C GLY A 98 3.29 -0.59 12.22
N ALA A 99 2.70 0.42 11.57
CA ALA A 99 2.30 0.34 10.17
C ALA A 99 3.50 0.15 9.24
N PHE A 100 3.31 -0.64 8.18
CA PHE A 100 4.31 -0.83 7.13
C PHE A 100 3.68 -0.90 5.74
N SER A 101 4.47 -0.62 4.72
CA SER A 101 4.13 -0.80 3.31
C SER A 101 5.33 -1.31 2.55
N ILE A 102 5.20 -2.49 1.94
CA ILE A 102 6.25 -3.17 1.18
C ILE A 102 6.00 -2.91 -0.31
N SER A 103 7.02 -2.41 -1.00
CA SER A 103 6.97 -2.11 -2.42
C SER A 103 6.71 -3.35 -3.27
N ALA A 104 5.94 -3.16 -4.36
CA ALA A 104 5.65 -4.19 -5.34
C ALA A 104 6.92 -4.79 -5.97
N SER A 105 8.02 -4.03 -6.05
CA SER A 105 9.28 -4.44 -6.69
C SER A 105 9.87 -5.72 -6.10
N TYR A 106 9.67 -5.95 -4.80
CA TYR A 106 10.10 -7.19 -4.14
C TYR A 106 9.39 -8.41 -4.72
N PHE A 107 8.08 -8.31 -4.94
CA PHE A 107 7.25 -9.39 -5.49
C PHE A 107 7.46 -9.56 -7.01
N TYR A 108 7.80 -8.47 -7.71
CA TYR A 108 8.16 -8.52 -9.13
C TYR A 108 9.37 -9.38 -9.43
N SER A 109 10.47 -9.15 -8.71
CA SER A 109 11.68 -9.96 -8.84
C SER A 109 11.47 -11.44 -8.51
N TRP A 110 10.33 -11.73 -7.88
CA TRP A 110 9.92 -13.03 -7.43
C TRP A 110 8.90 -13.68 -8.37
N ASN A 111 8.39 -12.98 -9.38
CA ASN A 111 7.37 -13.51 -10.29
C ASN A 111 6.20 -14.16 -9.54
N VAL A 112 5.71 -13.51 -8.48
CA VAL A 112 4.63 -14.03 -7.65
C VAL A 112 3.36 -14.18 -8.49
N GLN A 113 2.71 -15.34 -8.37
CA GLN A 113 1.47 -15.69 -9.06
C GLN A 113 0.29 -15.79 -8.08
N PRO A 114 -0.97 -15.62 -8.54
CA PRO A 114 -2.13 -15.92 -7.72
C PRO A 114 -2.04 -17.34 -7.12
N GLY A 115 -2.31 -17.45 -5.83
CA GLY A 115 -2.24 -18.71 -5.07
C GLY A 115 -0.89 -18.96 -4.38
N ASP A 116 0.17 -18.27 -4.79
CA ASP A 116 1.45 -18.32 -4.08
C ASP A 116 1.30 -17.85 -2.63
N THR A 117 2.13 -18.42 -1.75
CA THR A 117 2.20 -18.00 -0.35
C THR A 117 3.42 -17.11 -0.13
N ILE A 118 3.17 -15.94 0.46
CA ILE A 118 4.20 -15.05 0.96
C ILE A 118 4.23 -15.17 2.48
N TYR A 119 5.41 -15.43 3.01
CA TYR A 119 5.65 -15.52 4.44
C TYR A 119 6.16 -14.18 4.95
N VAL A 120 5.52 -13.64 5.98
CA VAL A 120 5.84 -12.33 6.56
C VAL A 120 6.11 -12.50 8.04
N ARG A 121 7.25 -12.01 8.51
CA ARG A 121 7.55 -11.90 9.94
C ARG A 121 8.19 -10.55 10.23
N CYS A 122 8.25 -10.17 11.50
CA CYS A 122 9.03 -9.02 11.91
C CYS A 122 10.10 -9.44 12.94
N GLY A 123 11.10 -8.60 13.13
CA GLY A 123 12.23 -8.92 13.99
C GLY A 123 13.14 -7.74 14.24
N ASP A 124 14.27 -8.05 14.87
CA ASP A 124 15.37 -7.10 15.04
C ASP A 124 15.97 -6.71 13.69
N ALA A 125 16.77 -5.65 13.68
CA ALA A 125 17.39 -5.16 12.44
C ALA A 125 18.54 -6.07 11.94
N SER A 126 19.09 -6.91 12.82
CA SER A 126 20.15 -7.89 12.53
C SER A 126 19.62 -9.17 11.88
N GLY A 127 18.34 -9.49 12.06
CA GLY A 127 17.75 -10.73 11.54
C GLY A 127 18.12 -11.95 12.39
N THR A 128 18.24 -11.76 13.70
CA THR A 128 18.59 -12.82 14.67
C THR A 128 17.39 -13.24 15.51
N THR A 129 16.45 -12.34 15.75
CA THR A 129 15.24 -12.59 16.55
C THR A 129 14.01 -12.22 15.75
N PHE A 130 13.01 -13.10 15.73
CA PHE A 130 11.80 -12.91 14.91
C PHE A 130 10.52 -13.24 15.67
N SER A 131 9.42 -12.65 15.22
CA SER A 131 8.07 -13.09 15.57
C SER A 131 7.69 -14.39 14.86
N GLN A 132 6.54 -14.93 15.24
CA GLN A 132 5.84 -15.93 14.44
C GLN A 132 5.57 -15.40 13.02
N THR A 133 5.41 -16.35 12.10
CA THR A 133 5.22 -16.05 10.68
C THR A 133 3.74 -15.95 10.34
N THR A 134 3.36 -14.90 9.63
CA THR A 134 2.06 -14.74 9.00
C THR A 134 2.15 -15.16 7.54
N MET A 135 1.22 -16.02 7.12
CA MET A 135 1.10 -16.46 5.72
C MET A 135 0.07 -15.60 4.99
N VAL A 136 0.42 -15.13 3.80
CA VAL A 136 -0.47 -14.34 2.95
C VAL A 136 -0.56 -15.01 1.58
N LYS A 137 -1.78 -15.29 1.14
CA LYS A 137 -2.03 -15.78 -0.22
C LYS A 137 -2.10 -14.60 -1.20
N ALA A 138 -1.43 -14.74 -2.34
CA ALA A 138 -1.53 -13.78 -3.43
C ALA A 138 -2.86 -13.96 -4.16
N ASN A 139 -3.65 -12.89 -4.22
CA ASN A 139 -4.94 -12.85 -4.92
C ASN A 139 -4.78 -12.33 -6.34
N TYR A 140 -5.79 -12.55 -7.18
CA TYR A 140 -5.84 -12.05 -8.55
C TYR A 140 -5.84 -10.53 -8.61
N GLN A 141 -5.23 -9.98 -9.66
CA GLN A 141 -5.19 -8.54 -9.88
C GLN A 141 -6.62 -7.98 -10.05
N LYS A 142 -6.92 -6.87 -9.37
CA LYS A 142 -8.14 -6.10 -9.65
C LYS A 142 -8.15 -5.67 -11.12
N PRO A 143 -9.21 -5.95 -11.91
CA PRO A 143 -9.30 -5.46 -13.27
C PRO A 143 -9.13 -3.93 -13.31
N ILE A 144 -8.28 -3.48 -14.23
CA ILE A 144 -8.04 -2.07 -14.52
C ILE A 144 -8.72 -1.78 -15.84
N ILE A 145 -9.78 -1.01 -15.79
CA ILE A 145 -10.53 -0.61 -16.98
C ILE A 145 -9.78 0.56 -17.63
N THR A 146 -9.56 0.48 -18.95
CA THR A 146 -9.04 1.61 -19.72
C THR A 146 -10.15 2.64 -19.84
N ARG A 147 -9.93 3.79 -19.21
CA ARG A 147 -10.94 4.83 -19.08
C ARG A 147 -10.71 5.90 -20.13
N ALA A 148 -11.76 6.24 -20.88
CA ALA A 148 -11.78 7.46 -21.67
C ALA A 148 -12.20 8.66 -20.80
N VAL A 149 -11.75 9.85 -21.18
CA VAL A 149 -12.34 11.11 -20.70
C VAL A 149 -13.41 11.48 -21.71
N LEU A 150 -14.67 11.32 -21.33
CA LEU A 150 -15.82 11.57 -22.19
C LEU A 150 -16.64 12.72 -21.61
N ASN A 151 -16.68 13.86 -22.30
CA ASN A 151 -17.51 15.02 -21.92
C ASN A 151 -17.30 15.47 -20.45
N GLY A 152 -16.06 15.45 -19.96
CA GLY A 152 -15.72 15.82 -18.57
C GLY A 152 -15.93 14.70 -17.53
N ASN A 153 -16.54 13.58 -17.90
CA ASN A 153 -16.67 12.41 -17.04
C ASN A 153 -15.42 11.53 -17.14
N THR A 154 -14.58 11.60 -16.12
CA THR A 154 -13.40 10.72 -16.02
C THR A 154 -13.84 9.33 -15.58
N GLY A 155 -13.66 8.33 -16.45
CA GLY A 155 -13.88 6.93 -16.06
C GLY A 155 -15.24 6.33 -16.32
N ALA A 156 -15.95 6.87 -17.31
CA ALA A 156 -17.16 6.29 -17.88
C ALA A 156 -16.87 5.64 -19.25
N VAL A 157 -17.84 4.86 -19.74
CA VAL A 157 -17.92 4.33 -21.11
C VAL A 157 -19.28 4.73 -21.70
N LEU A 158 -19.33 5.00 -23.00
CA LEU A 158 -20.61 5.24 -23.66
C LEU A 158 -21.43 3.94 -23.69
N TYR A 159 -22.73 4.09 -23.71
CA TYR A 159 -23.63 2.98 -23.95
C TYR A 159 -23.39 2.42 -25.36
N ASN A 160 -23.34 1.09 -25.49
CA ASN A 160 -22.94 0.37 -26.71
C ASN A 160 -21.48 0.56 -27.16
N ASP A 161 -20.59 1.05 -26.31
CA ASP A 161 -19.14 0.98 -26.56
C ASP A 161 -18.51 -0.29 -25.96
N ASP A 162 -17.40 -0.70 -26.56
CA ASP A 162 -16.49 -1.72 -26.03
C ASP A 162 -15.89 -1.27 -24.69
N ILE A 163 -15.84 -2.19 -23.72
CA ILE A 163 -15.08 -1.98 -22.48
C ILE A 163 -13.76 -2.72 -22.58
N THR A 164 -12.67 -1.97 -22.74
CA THR A 164 -11.30 -2.51 -22.76
C THR A 164 -10.62 -2.33 -21.41
N GLY A 165 -9.68 -3.24 -21.09
CA GLY A 165 -8.92 -3.14 -19.85
C GLY A 165 -7.81 -4.17 -19.74
N SER A 166 -7.22 -4.22 -18.54
CA SER A 166 -6.21 -5.19 -18.17
C SER A 166 -6.53 -5.89 -16.84
N ALA A 167 -6.11 -7.14 -16.72
CA ALA A 167 -6.24 -7.99 -15.54
C ALA A 167 -5.06 -8.97 -15.51
N TYR A 168 -5.08 -9.94 -14.61
CA TYR A 168 -4.05 -10.97 -14.60
C TYR A 168 -4.10 -11.81 -15.90
N PRO A 169 -2.96 -12.12 -16.54
CA PRO A 169 -2.93 -12.92 -17.78
C PRO A 169 -3.69 -14.24 -17.67
N ASN A 170 -4.46 -14.56 -18.72
CA ASN A 170 -5.28 -15.79 -18.82
C ASN A 170 -6.34 -15.97 -17.71
N SER A 171 -6.65 -14.92 -16.94
CA SER A 171 -7.73 -14.96 -15.96
C SER A 171 -9.11 -14.79 -16.61
N ASN A 172 -10.13 -15.28 -15.93
CA ASN A 172 -11.52 -14.99 -16.25
C ASN A 172 -11.93 -13.69 -15.58
N ILE A 173 -12.65 -12.85 -16.32
CA ILE A 173 -13.22 -11.58 -15.89
C ILE A 173 -14.72 -11.76 -15.81
N PHE A 174 -15.24 -11.69 -14.60
CA PHE A 174 -16.66 -11.74 -14.33
C PHE A 174 -17.19 -10.32 -14.42
N VAL A 175 -18.18 -10.08 -15.28
CA VAL A 175 -18.74 -8.76 -15.55
C VAL A 175 -20.22 -8.78 -15.21
N SER A 176 -20.67 -7.81 -14.42
CA SER A 176 -22.01 -7.77 -13.86
C SER A 176 -22.54 -6.35 -13.79
N THR A 177 -23.85 -6.18 -13.91
CA THR A 177 -24.56 -4.92 -13.61
C THR A 177 -25.02 -4.82 -12.15
N SER A 178 -24.74 -5.84 -11.35
CA SER A 178 -25.02 -5.93 -9.91
C SER A 178 -23.73 -6.07 -9.11
N GLU A 179 -23.57 -5.27 -8.04
CA GLU A 179 -22.39 -5.32 -7.17
C GLU A 179 -22.21 -6.69 -6.49
N ASN A 180 -23.31 -7.42 -6.28
CA ASN A 180 -23.31 -8.76 -5.69
C ASN A 180 -23.10 -9.88 -6.73
N PHE A 181 -23.00 -9.53 -8.02
CA PHE A 181 -22.79 -10.50 -9.11
C PHE A 181 -23.89 -11.59 -9.19
N ASN A 182 -25.15 -11.21 -8.94
CA ASN A 182 -26.31 -12.12 -9.05
C ASN A 182 -26.60 -12.54 -10.50
N ASP A 183 -26.12 -11.77 -11.47
CA ASP A 183 -26.18 -12.02 -12.90
C ASP A 183 -24.85 -11.54 -13.48
N TYR A 184 -24.13 -12.40 -14.19
CA TYR A 184 -22.82 -12.06 -14.74
C TYR A 184 -22.53 -12.82 -16.02
N ILE A 185 -21.74 -12.20 -16.87
CA ILE A 185 -21.06 -12.84 -18.00
C ILE A 185 -19.60 -13.07 -17.65
N THR A 186 -18.96 -13.96 -18.40
CA THR A 186 -17.52 -14.20 -18.29
C THR A 186 -16.85 -13.88 -19.61
N VAL A 187 -15.80 -13.08 -19.57
CA VAL A 187 -14.83 -12.92 -20.65
C VAL A 187 -13.44 -13.31 -20.15
N SER A 188 -12.49 -13.59 -21.03
CA SER A 188 -11.14 -13.97 -20.61
C SER A 188 -10.12 -12.90 -20.98
N ALA A 189 -9.21 -12.60 -20.06
CA ALA A 189 -8.01 -11.85 -20.38
C ALA A 189 -7.06 -12.74 -21.19
N ASN A 190 -6.41 -12.17 -22.20
CA ASN A 190 -5.44 -12.93 -23.00
C ASN A 190 -4.11 -13.15 -22.24
N LYS A 191 -3.14 -13.74 -22.93
CA LYS A 191 -1.79 -14.02 -22.37
C LYS A 191 -0.99 -12.76 -21.97
N TYR A 192 -1.41 -11.59 -22.41
CA TYR A 192 -0.82 -10.29 -22.04
C TYR A 192 -1.62 -9.58 -20.95
N GLY A 193 -2.71 -10.19 -20.46
CA GLY A 193 -3.58 -9.62 -19.45
C GLY A 193 -4.58 -8.61 -20.00
N THR A 194 -4.72 -8.42 -21.31
CA THR A 194 -5.72 -7.49 -21.87
C THR A 194 -7.04 -8.21 -22.11
N PHE A 195 -8.16 -7.52 -21.87
CA PHE A 195 -9.50 -8.01 -22.16
C PHE A 195 -10.34 -6.96 -22.91
N ASN A 196 -11.38 -7.42 -23.60
CA ASN A 196 -12.42 -6.60 -24.21
C ASN A 196 -13.79 -7.20 -23.86
N VAL A 197 -14.74 -6.36 -23.46
CA VAL A 197 -16.14 -6.75 -23.29
C VAL A 197 -16.95 -6.00 -24.34
N THR A 198 -17.54 -6.76 -25.27
CA THR A 198 -18.30 -6.16 -26.38
C THR A 198 -19.70 -5.75 -25.93
N PRO A 199 -20.35 -4.79 -26.62
CA PRO A 199 -21.76 -4.49 -26.43
C PRO A 199 -22.64 -5.74 -26.53
N THR A 200 -22.36 -6.63 -27.49
CA THR A 200 -23.09 -7.90 -27.65
C THR A 200 -23.02 -8.76 -26.40
N ASP A 201 -21.89 -8.78 -25.70
CA ASP A 201 -21.78 -9.49 -24.43
C ASP A 201 -22.51 -8.76 -23.31
N LEU A 202 -22.38 -7.44 -23.23
CA LEU A 202 -23.04 -6.61 -22.22
C LEU A 202 -24.57 -6.72 -22.29
N HIS A 203 -25.15 -6.79 -23.50
CA HIS A 203 -26.59 -7.00 -23.72
C HIS A 203 -27.12 -8.35 -23.21
N LYS A 204 -26.24 -9.31 -22.88
CA LYS A 204 -26.64 -10.55 -22.20
C LYS A 204 -26.99 -10.30 -20.73
N LEU A 205 -26.53 -9.19 -20.15
CA LEU A 205 -26.85 -8.82 -18.77
C LEU A 205 -28.21 -8.14 -18.73
N SER A 206 -29.11 -8.69 -17.92
CA SER A 206 -30.51 -8.29 -17.85
C SER A 206 -30.77 -6.81 -17.49
N ARG A 207 -29.79 -6.15 -16.85
CA ARG A 207 -29.88 -4.75 -16.41
C ARG A 207 -28.89 -3.83 -17.12
N TYR A 208 -28.31 -4.26 -18.24
CA TYR A 208 -27.47 -3.39 -19.04
C TYR A 208 -28.33 -2.34 -19.76
N LYS A 209 -28.04 -1.07 -19.49
CA LYS A 209 -28.72 0.10 -20.04
C LYS A 209 -27.88 1.35 -19.74
N GLU A 210 -28.24 2.46 -20.33
CA GLU A 210 -27.70 3.77 -19.98
C GLU A 210 -27.81 4.05 -18.47
N GLU A 211 -26.85 4.80 -17.95
CA GLU A 211 -26.75 5.19 -16.53
C GLU A 211 -26.59 4.03 -15.54
N CYS A 212 -26.37 2.80 -16.02
CA CYS A 212 -26.05 1.67 -15.15
C CYS A 212 -24.58 1.72 -14.71
N LYS A 213 -24.24 0.85 -13.74
CA LYS A 213 -22.85 0.58 -13.36
C LYS A 213 -22.48 -0.83 -13.77
N ILE A 214 -21.29 -0.96 -14.34
CA ILE A 214 -20.65 -2.25 -14.57
C ILE A 214 -19.64 -2.50 -13.45
N TYR A 215 -19.69 -3.71 -12.91
CA TYR A 215 -18.80 -4.24 -11.90
C TYR A 215 -18.00 -5.39 -12.50
N MET A 216 -16.70 -5.44 -12.22
CA MET A 216 -15.84 -6.52 -12.69
C MET A 216 -14.94 -7.07 -11.59
N LYS A 217 -14.72 -8.38 -11.61
CA LYS A 217 -13.73 -9.09 -10.79
C LYS A 217 -12.95 -10.05 -11.69
N SER A 218 -11.76 -10.47 -11.27
CA SER A 218 -11.01 -11.51 -11.95
C SER A 218 -10.60 -12.64 -11.03
N ALA A 219 -10.62 -13.86 -11.57
CA ALA A 219 -10.05 -15.07 -10.98
C ALA A 219 -9.94 -16.19 -12.04
N ASP A 220 -9.50 -17.38 -11.63
CA ASP A 220 -9.65 -18.61 -12.40
C ASP A 220 -11.12 -19.03 -12.52
N THR A 221 -11.88 -18.94 -11.42
CA THR A 221 -13.29 -19.34 -11.34
C THR A 221 -14.09 -18.37 -10.48
N PHE A 222 -15.41 -18.30 -10.68
CA PHE A 222 -16.25 -17.35 -9.93
C PHE A 222 -16.31 -17.65 -8.42
N THR A 223 -16.09 -18.90 -8.04
CA THR A 223 -16.06 -19.37 -6.64
C THR A 223 -14.67 -19.34 -6.02
N SER A 224 -13.66 -18.83 -6.74
CA SER A 224 -12.28 -18.77 -6.27
C SER A 224 -12.15 -17.99 -4.97
N ASN A 225 -11.45 -18.56 -3.99
CA ASN A 225 -11.10 -17.88 -2.74
C ASN A 225 -9.95 -16.86 -2.93
N LEU A 226 -9.37 -16.77 -4.13
CA LEU A 226 -8.30 -15.84 -4.49
C LEU A 226 -8.80 -14.65 -5.32
N MET A 227 -10.12 -14.45 -5.36
CA MET A 227 -10.80 -13.44 -6.17
C MET A 227 -10.21 -12.05 -6.00
N SER A 228 -10.13 -11.30 -7.10
CA SER A 228 -9.70 -9.90 -7.05
C SER A 228 -10.70 -9.01 -6.30
N LEU A 229 -10.25 -7.82 -5.93
CA LEU A 229 -11.17 -6.72 -5.62
C LEU A 229 -12.05 -6.38 -6.83
N THR A 230 -13.22 -5.80 -6.56
CA THR A 230 -14.14 -5.29 -7.58
C THR A 230 -13.62 -3.99 -8.19
N SER A 231 -13.62 -3.89 -9.51
CA SER A 231 -13.57 -2.62 -10.26
C SER A 231 -14.97 -2.24 -10.72
N SER A 232 -15.20 -0.95 -10.92
CA SER A 232 -16.46 -0.48 -11.46
C SER A 232 -16.28 0.73 -12.36
N MET A 233 -17.28 0.93 -13.22
CA MET A 233 -17.44 2.10 -14.07
C MET A 233 -18.91 2.40 -14.33
N SER A 234 -19.20 3.65 -14.65
CA SER A 234 -20.53 4.07 -15.09
C SER A 234 -20.65 3.95 -16.60
N VAL A 235 -21.82 3.52 -17.06
CA VAL A 235 -22.24 3.60 -18.46
C VAL A 235 -23.02 4.89 -18.61
N ILE A 236 -22.66 5.72 -19.59
CA ILE A 236 -23.34 6.99 -19.86
C ILE A 236 -24.06 6.93 -21.21
N PRO A 237 -25.11 7.73 -21.42
CA PRO A 237 -25.78 7.81 -22.72
C PRO A 237 -24.80 8.16 -23.85
N ASP A 238 -25.05 7.62 -25.04
CA ASP A 238 -24.38 8.06 -26.26
C ASP A 238 -25.09 9.32 -26.77
N ASN A 239 -24.52 10.49 -26.48
CA ASN A 239 -25.12 11.79 -26.82
C ASN A 239 -24.83 12.22 -28.28
N ASN A 240 -24.46 11.31 -29.18
CA ASN A 240 -24.24 11.61 -30.60
C ASN A 240 -25.55 11.75 -31.40
N ASN A 241 -26.46 12.61 -30.94
CA ASN A 241 -27.54 13.19 -31.75
C ASN A 241 -27.22 14.64 -32.12
#